data_AF-A0A9W4DPJ0-F1
#
_entry.id   AF-A0A9W4DPJ0-F1
#
_cell.length_a   1.000
_cell.length_b   1.000
_cell.length_c   1.000
_cell.angle_alpha   90.00
_cell.angle_beta   90.00
_cell.angle_gamma   90.00
#
_symmetry.space_group_name_H-M   'P 1'
#
loop_
_entity.id
_entity.type
_entity.pdbx_description
1 polymer ?
#
loop_
_entity_poly.entity_id
_entity_poly.type
_entity_poly.pdbx_seq_one_letter_code
_entity_poly.pdbx_strand_id
1 'polypeptide(L)'
;MTSSPVITNFTTTEAEGTKKFVRANDEHHVNKHITSILPIGCSQPDEFDALSKLNPYSVPKWKKIGNLLAAGTIFGFAALKPILIKDGVYRNLCSDSEIEHGVNVCFYQETRLNLMFTTAAVGTNVAALPVGAILDKYGPRICGIISSMLLVMGALSFAYGNELPYDGYFSGYLFLAIGGPFSFIPCLQLSNIFPQHSGLIMALLTGGFDCSSAVFLIYRILYESSGGIFGPSKFFLAYLVVPIFIISTQLSIMPNPSPQSNQQLLRKAQCLTGLDNQLGEDTALLGSEGPDTQPVVADVTVPRSVDEEITKEERKNRISGVWGALHGKTSKQQIISPWFILITIFTAIQMTRINYFVATIRSQYEFILGSYEEAVTINKFFDAALPLGGILAIPFIGIVLDNTSTTFALTALITMVTIIGGLGCLPYTWAAYSNVCLFVLCRPFYYTLISDFAAKVFGFKTFGTVYGLSISIAGLFNFTANWLDAIRHSVFHEDPLPINLLLLVVSLTVGAATCIFVGCQSRKMRDIRDNSPATIDVDFDLENSYRT
;
A
#
# COMPACT_ATOMS: atom_id res chain seq x y z
N MET A 1 57.58 63.76 -44.11
CA MET A 1 58.35 62.55 -43.73
C MET A 1 57.32 61.45 -43.51
N THR A 2 56.94 60.71 -44.56
CA THR A 2 57.44 59.34 -44.88
C THR A 2 57.33 58.42 -43.66
N SER A 3 56.55 57.34 -43.61
CA SER A 3 56.07 56.41 -44.64
C SER A 3 54.98 55.48 -44.06
N SER A 4 53.97 55.12 -44.85
CA SER A 4 53.01 54.01 -44.63
C SER A 4 53.56 52.69 -45.22
N PRO A 5 52.80 51.57 -45.40
CA PRO A 5 51.80 50.83 -44.59
C PRO A 5 52.13 49.29 -44.55
N VAL A 6 51.32 48.35 -44.02
CA VAL A 6 50.29 47.51 -44.71
C VAL A 6 49.68 46.53 -43.65
N ILE A 7 48.40 46.66 -43.23
CA ILE A 7 47.14 45.96 -43.63
C ILE A 7 47.09 44.43 -43.28
N THR A 8 46.23 43.95 -42.36
CA THR A 8 44.82 43.49 -42.57
C THR A 8 44.19 43.21 -41.18
N ASN A 9 43.08 43.83 -40.72
CA ASN A 9 41.63 43.59 -40.99
C ASN A 9 41.13 42.18 -40.59
N PHE A 10 40.05 41.90 -39.83
CA PHE A 10 38.67 42.44 -39.81
C PHE A 10 37.89 42.01 -38.51
N THR A 11 37.15 42.96 -37.90
CA THR A 11 35.75 42.95 -37.31
C THR A 11 35.29 41.88 -36.29
N THR A 12 34.44 42.17 -35.28
CA THR A 12 33.12 42.87 -35.32
C THR A 12 32.64 43.41 -33.93
N THR A 13 32.16 44.67 -33.94
CA THR A 13 30.98 45.32 -33.27
C THR A 13 30.78 45.29 -31.73
N GLU A 14 30.83 46.40 -30.97
CA GLU A 14 29.85 47.53 -30.80
C GLU A 14 28.41 47.06 -30.52
N ALA A 15 27.54 47.66 -29.71
CA ALA A 15 27.45 48.71 -28.70
C ALA A 15 25.98 48.56 -28.18
N GLU A 16 25.58 48.92 -26.95
CA GLU A 16 24.91 50.19 -26.65
C GLU A 16 24.27 50.06 -25.26
N GLY A 17 24.37 51.13 -24.47
CA GLY A 17 23.63 51.25 -23.21
C GLY A 17 22.20 51.70 -23.44
N THR A 18 21.33 51.39 -22.48
CA THR A 18 20.22 52.31 -22.15
C THR A 18 19.83 52.15 -20.69
N LYS A 19 20.09 53.21 -19.93
CA LYS A 19 19.51 53.44 -18.60
C LYS A 19 17.99 53.54 -18.74
N LYS A 20 17.25 52.74 -17.96
CA LYS A 20 15.91 53.13 -17.49
C LYS A 20 15.83 52.90 -15.99
N PHE A 21 15.80 54.02 -15.27
CA PHE A 21 15.31 54.11 -13.90
C PHE A 21 13.82 53.75 -13.89
N VAL A 22 13.44 52.73 -13.13
CA VAL A 22 12.11 52.64 -12.52
C VAL A 22 12.36 52.40 -11.04
N ARG A 23 11.93 53.36 -10.22
CA ARG A 23 11.92 53.28 -8.77
C ARG A 23 10.46 53.24 -8.37
N ALA A 24 10.01 52.12 -7.81
CA ALA A 24 8.89 52.04 -6.88
C ALA A 24 8.94 50.68 -6.19
N ASN A 25 9.16 50.73 -4.87
CA ASN A 25 8.59 49.90 -3.81
C ASN A 25 8.16 48.46 -4.15
N ASP A 26 8.77 47.46 -3.51
CA ASP A 26 8.17 46.76 -2.36
C ASP A 26 9.03 45.56 -1.90
N GLU A 27 9.08 45.40 -0.58
CA GLU A 27 9.35 44.21 0.23
C GLU A 27 10.67 43.43 0.05
N HIS A 28 11.45 43.42 1.15
CA HIS A 28 12.60 42.56 1.40
C HIS A 28 12.29 41.08 1.13
N HIS A 29 12.93 40.51 0.10
CA HIS A 29 13.12 39.06 -0.04
C HIS A 29 14.56 38.73 0.30
N VAL A 30 14.77 38.23 1.53
CA VAL A 30 16.01 37.58 1.93
C VAL A 30 15.99 36.17 1.34
N ASN A 31 16.68 35.97 0.21
CA ASN A 31 17.02 34.64 -0.29
C ASN A 31 18.04 34.02 0.67
N LYS A 32 17.72 32.86 1.25
CA LYS A 32 18.63 32.12 2.11
C LYS A 32 19.59 31.35 1.20
N HIS A 33 20.86 31.77 1.14
CA HIS A 33 21.90 31.05 0.43
C HIS A 33 22.25 29.77 1.18
N ILE A 34 22.08 28.61 0.54
CA ILE A 34 22.53 27.31 1.07
C ILE A 34 23.56 26.75 0.09
N THR A 35 24.79 26.63 0.56
CA THR A 35 25.91 26.03 -0.17
C THR A 35 25.80 24.50 -0.10
N SER A 36 25.25 23.86 -1.13
CA SER A 36 25.24 22.39 -1.25
C SER A 36 26.09 21.91 -2.42
N ILE A 37 26.95 20.93 -2.19
CA ILE A 37 27.79 20.29 -3.22
C ILE A 37 26.92 19.27 -3.97
N LEU A 38 26.49 19.58 -5.19
CA LEU A 38 25.82 18.63 -6.10
C LEU A 38 26.87 17.83 -6.91
N PRO A 39 26.67 16.52 -7.14
CA PRO A 39 27.50 15.76 -8.06
C PRO A 39 27.37 16.29 -9.50
N ILE A 40 28.51 16.36 -10.20
CA ILE A 40 28.64 16.92 -11.54
C ILE A 40 27.78 16.12 -12.54
N GLY A 41 26.69 16.72 -13.02
CA GLY A 41 25.77 16.11 -13.98
C GLY A 41 24.45 16.85 -14.21
N CYS A 42 24.05 17.74 -13.30
CA CYS A 42 22.82 18.55 -13.43
C CYS A 42 23.17 20.00 -13.74
N SER A 43 23.52 20.30 -14.98
CA SER A 43 23.89 21.65 -15.40
C SER A 43 23.28 22.04 -16.74
N GLN A 44 21.95 22.01 -16.88
CA GLN A 44 21.26 22.79 -17.93
C GLN A 44 19.90 23.34 -17.44
N PRO A 45 19.72 24.68 -17.40
CA PRO A 45 18.46 25.33 -17.00
C PRO A 45 17.27 25.02 -17.94
N ASP A 46 17.54 24.67 -19.19
CA ASP A 46 16.52 24.49 -20.23
C ASP A 46 15.76 23.15 -20.15
N GLU A 47 16.23 22.17 -19.35
CA GLU A 47 15.50 20.91 -19.10
C GLU A 47 14.40 21.06 -18.02
N PHE A 48 14.46 22.09 -17.18
CA PHE A 48 13.48 22.32 -16.09
C PHE A 48 12.09 22.70 -16.65
N ASP A 49 12.09 23.47 -17.74
CA ASP A 49 10.87 23.88 -18.47
C ASP A 49 10.29 22.76 -19.34
N ALA A 50 11.09 21.74 -19.65
CA ALA A 50 10.62 20.51 -20.28
C ALA A 50 9.95 19.58 -19.26
N LEU A 51 10.41 19.58 -18.00
CA LEU A 51 9.79 18.80 -16.92
C LEU A 51 8.49 19.42 -16.40
N SER A 52 8.35 20.75 -16.39
CA SER A 52 7.07 21.42 -16.09
C SER A 52 5.98 21.14 -17.15
N LYS A 53 6.40 20.82 -18.38
CA LYS A 53 5.54 20.40 -19.50
C LYS A 53 5.27 18.88 -19.54
N LEU A 54 6.09 18.06 -18.88
CA LEU A 54 5.69 16.69 -18.59
C LEU A 54 4.64 16.75 -17.49
N ASN A 55 3.39 16.80 -17.89
CA ASN A 55 2.26 16.48 -17.06
C ASN A 55 2.12 14.94 -17.10
N PRO A 56 2.72 14.14 -16.18
CA PRO A 56 2.53 12.69 -16.17
C PRO A 56 1.06 12.29 -15.92
N TYR A 57 0.19 13.26 -15.61
CA TYR A 57 -1.26 13.09 -15.57
C TYR A 57 -1.92 13.28 -16.94
N SER A 58 -1.72 12.29 -17.81
CA SER A 58 -2.75 11.91 -18.77
C SER A 58 -2.95 10.41 -18.84
N VAL A 59 -2.94 9.73 -17.68
CA VAL A 59 -3.59 8.42 -17.57
C VAL A 59 -5.09 8.70 -17.37
N PRO A 60 -5.95 8.66 -18.40
CA PRO A 60 -7.33 9.08 -18.25
C PRO A 60 -8.05 8.24 -17.20
N LYS A 61 -8.95 8.89 -16.46
CA LYS A 61 -9.63 8.39 -15.25
C LYS A 61 -10.20 6.98 -15.40
N TRP A 62 -10.68 6.62 -16.61
CA TRP A 62 -11.24 5.30 -16.92
C TRP A 62 -10.21 4.16 -16.89
N LYS A 63 -8.92 4.45 -17.08
CA LYS A 63 -7.85 3.44 -17.10
C LYS A 63 -7.40 3.01 -15.69
N LYS A 64 -7.68 3.82 -14.66
CA LYS A 64 -7.48 3.46 -13.23
C LYS A 64 -8.53 2.45 -12.73
N ILE A 65 -9.63 2.28 -13.46
CA ILE A 65 -10.75 1.39 -13.12
C ILE A 65 -10.35 -0.09 -13.24
N GLY A 66 -9.43 -0.46 -14.13
CA GLY A 66 -9.01 -1.86 -14.30
C GLY A 66 -8.47 -2.49 -13.02
N ASN A 67 -7.70 -1.72 -12.23
CA ASN A 67 -7.19 -2.17 -10.95
C ASN A 67 -8.30 -2.31 -9.88
N LEU A 68 -9.32 -1.44 -9.93
CA LEU A 68 -10.49 -1.50 -9.05
C LEU A 68 -11.32 -2.77 -9.26
N LEU A 69 -11.28 -3.35 -10.46
CA LEU A 69 -12.08 -4.53 -10.80
C LEU A 69 -11.39 -5.87 -10.53
N ALA A 70 -10.09 -5.87 -10.24
CA ALA A 70 -9.29 -7.10 -10.16
C ALA A 70 -8.42 -7.24 -8.91
N ALA A 71 -8.06 -6.14 -8.23
CA ALA A 71 -7.00 -6.16 -7.22
C ALA A 71 -7.33 -7.00 -5.97
N GLY A 72 -8.56 -6.94 -5.45
CA GLY A 72 -8.95 -7.55 -4.18
C GLY A 72 -10.34 -8.18 -4.16
N THR A 73 -10.86 -8.61 -5.32
CA THR A 73 -12.22 -9.16 -5.45
C THR A 73 -12.47 -10.33 -4.51
N ILE A 74 -11.44 -11.16 -4.28
CA ILE A 74 -11.45 -12.30 -3.36
C ILE A 74 -11.77 -11.96 -1.90
N PHE A 75 -11.63 -10.70 -1.48
CA PHE A 75 -12.00 -10.29 -0.12
C PHE A 75 -13.50 -10.02 0.03
N GLY A 76 -14.26 -9.98 -1.06
CA GLY A 76 -15.73 -10.02 -1.08
C GLY A 76 -16.32 -11.40 -0.86
N PHE A 77 -15.59 -12.33 -0.23
CA PHE A 77 -15.99 -13.73 -0.07
C PHE A 77 -17.33 -13.90 0.68
N ALA A 78 -17.63 -13.02 1.64
CA ALA A 78 -18.90 -13.04 2.38
C ALA A 78 -20.14 -12.85 1.47
N ALA A 79 -19.98 -12.16 0.33
CA ALA A 79 -21.03 -12.03 -0.68
C ALA A 79 -21.07 -13.22 -1.66
N LEU A 80 -19.91 -13.83 -1.95
CA LEU A 80 -19.80 -14.95 -2.89
C LEU A 80 -20.21 -16.29 -2.24
N LYS A 81 -19.83 -16.54 -0.98
CA LYS A 81 -20.06 -17.80 -0.26
C LYS A 81 -21.54 -18.24 -0.26
N PRO A 82 -22.53 -17.37 0.03
CA PRO A 82 -23.94 -17.74 -0.02
C PRO A 82 -24.42 -18.19 -1.41
N ILE A 83 -23.84 -17.62 -2.48
CA ILE A 83 -24.19 -17.98 -3.86
C ILE A 83 -23.68 -19.39 -4.18
N LEU A 84 -22.43 -19.70 -3.82
CA LEU A 84 -21.84 -21.03 -4.03
C LEU A 84 -22.60 -22.12 -3.26
N ILE A 85 -23.05 -21.80 -2.05
CA ILE A 85 -23.87 -22.70 -1.24
C ILE A 85 -25.20 -22.97 -1.94
N LYS A 86 -25.88 -21.93 -2.46
CA LYS A 86 -27.16 -22.06 -3.18
C LYS A 86 -27.01 -22.81 -4.52
N ASP A 87 -25.87 -22.67 -5.19
CA ASP A 87 -25.54 -23.38 -6.42
C ASP A 87 -25.15 -24.86 -6.17
N GLY A 88 -25.07 -25.29 -4.90
CA GLY A 88 -24.78 -26.67 -4.52
C GLY A 88 -23.30 -27.04 -4.52
N VAL A 89 -22.40 -26.05 -4.58
CA VAL A 89 -20.94 -26.30 -4.59
C VAL A 89 -20.52 -26.98 -3.28
N TYR A 90 -19.82 -28.11 -3.39
CA TYR A 90 -19.42 -28.99 -2.29
C TYR A 90 -20.56 -29.60 -1.46
N ARG A 91 -21.80 -29.61 -1.95
CA ARG A 91 -22.93 -30.26 -1.25
C ARG A 91 -22.73 -31.77 -1.10
N ASN A 92 -21.93 -32.37 -1.98
CA ASN A 92 -21.53 -33.78 -1.94
C ASN A 92 -20.64 -34.16 -0.74
N LEU A 93 -20.11 -33.17 0.00
CA LEU A 93 -19.33 -33.42 1.23
C LEU A 93 -20.22 -33.53 2.48
N CYS A 94 -21.52 -33.22 2.35
CA CYS A 94 -22.46 -33.32 3.46
C CYS A 94 -22.80 -34.79 3.75
N SER A 95 -23.02 -35.11 5.02
CA SER A 95 -23.51 -36.44 5.41
C SER A 95 -25.00 -36.61 5.06
N ASP A 96 -25.41 -37.85 4.79
CA ASP A 96 -26.80 -38.15 4.43
C ASP A 96 -27.77 -37.73 5.54
N SER A 97 -27.37 -37.86 6.81
CA SER A 97 -28.16 -37.39 7.95
C SER A 97 -28.35 -35.87 7.96
N GLU A 98 -27.33 -35.06 7.67
CA GLU A 98 -27.46 -33.60 7.59
C GLU A 98 -28.37 -33.16 6.42
N ILE A 99 -28.35 -33.92 5.32
CA ILE A 99 -29.22 -33.67 4.17
C ILE A 99 -30.69 -34.00 4.53
N GLU A 100 -30.94 -35.11 5.21
CA GLU A 100 -32.27 -35.51 5.67
C GLU A 100 -32.86 -34.54 6.71
N HIS A 101 -32.04 -33.97 7.59
CA HIS A 101 -32.48 -32.95 8.56
C HIS A 101 -32.68 -31.56 7.94
N GLY A 102 -32.47 -31.40 6.63
CA GLY A 102 -32.70 -30.13 5.92
C GLY A 102 -31.72 -29.02 6.32
N VAL A 103 -30.51 -29.36 6.76
CA VAL A 103 -29.52 -28.36 7.18
C VAL A 103 -29.07 -27.52 5.98
N ASN A 104 -29.17 -26.19 6.11
CA ASN A 104 -28.84 -25.23 5.06
C ASN A 104 -27.38 -25.35 4.59
N VAL A 105 -26.44 -25.52 5.53
CA VAL A 105 -25.01 -25.64 5.25
C VAL A 105 -24.43 -26.71 6.18
N CYS A 106 -23.81 -27.76 5.63
CA CYS A 106 -23.15 -28.77 6.44
C CYS A 106 -21.74 -28.35 6.84
N PHE A 107 -21.22 -28.95 7.91
CA PHE A 107 -19.91 -28.60 8.47
C PHE A 107 -18.76 -28.77 7.46
N TYR A 108 -18.73 -29.90 6.73
CA TYR A 108 -17.68 -30.17 5.75
C TYR A 108 -17.73 -29.25 4.53
N GLN A 109 -18.93 -28.85 4.09
CA GLN A 109 -19.13 -27.87 3.02
C GLN A 109 -18.62 -26.49 3.46
N GLU A 110 -19.00 -26.04 4.66
CA GLU A 110 -18.53 -24.75 5.19
C GLU A 110 -17.01 -24.73 5.39
N THR A 111 -16.45 -25.79 5.96
CA THR A 111 -15.00 -25.91 6.18
C THR A 111 -14.22 -25.90 4.86
N ARG A 112 -14.71 -26.59 3.81
CA ARG A 112 -14.08 -26.59 2.49
C ARG A 112 -14.11 -25.20 1.85
N LEU A 113 -15.23 -24.48 1.96
CA LEU A 113 -15.37 -23.11 1.48
C LEU A 113 -14.47 -22.13 2.24
N ASN A 114 -14.39 -22.23 3.57
CA ASN A 114 -13.50 -21.42 4.38
C ASN A 114 -12.03 -21.70 4.05
N LEU A 115 -11.65 -22.96 3.82
CA LEU A 115 -10.32 -23.36 3.36
C LEU A 115 -9.97 -22.78 1.99
N MET A 116 -10.93 -22.75 1.06
CA MET A 116 -10.75 -22.10 -0.24
C MET A 116 -10.42 -20.61 -0.07
N PHE A 117 -11.18 -19.88 0.76
CA PHE A 117 -10.90 -18.47 1.04
C PHE A 117 -9.54 -18.26 1.70
N THR A 118 -9.23 -19.02 2.75
CA THR A 118 -7.96 -18.90 3.47
C THR A 118 -6.77 -19.20 2.56
N THR A 119 -6.85 -20.23 1.72
CA THR A 119 -5.78 -20.58 0.77
C THR A 119 -5.58 -19.48 -0.28
N ALA A 120 -6.66 -18.90 -0.81
CA ALA A 120 -6.58 -17.75 -1.69
C ALA A 120 -5.95 -16.54 -0.99
N ALA A 121 -6.38 -16.19 0.22
CA ALA A 121 -5.81 -15.08 0.99
C ALA A 121 -4.31 -15.30 1.27
N VAL A 122 -3.90 -16.52 1.64
CA VAL A 122 -2.48 -16.88 1.78
C VAL A 122 -1.75 -16.68 0.44
N GLY A 123 -2.32 -17.18 -0.66
CA GLY A 123 -1.77 -17.06 -2.00
C GLY A 123 -1.53 -15.60 -2.41
N THR A 124 -2.48 -14.70 -2.16
CA THR A 124 -2.34 -13.25 -2.41
C THR A 124 -1.16 -12.66 -1.64
N ASN A 125 -1.01 -13.01 -0.36
CA ASN A 125 0.04 -12.47 0.49
C ASN A 125 1.42 -13.01 0.13
N VAL A 126 1.53 -14.32 -0.11
CA VAL A 126 2.79 -14.97 -0.49
C VAL A 126 3.22 -14.53 -1.89
N ALA A 127 2.28 -14.30 -2.81
CA ALA A 127 2.56 -13.77 -4.14
C ALA A 127 3.16 -12.35 -4.11
N ALA A 128 2.97 -11.58 -3.04
CA ALA A 128 3.53 -10.23 -2.96
C ALA A 128 5.06 -10.17 -3.07
N LEU A 129 5.76 -11.16 -2.51
CA LEU A 129 7.23 -11.28 -2.60
C LEU A 129 7.74 -11.46 -4.05
N PRO A 130 7.35 -12.51 -4.80
CA PRO A 130 7.81 -12.70 -6.16
C PRO A 130 7.30 -11.61 -7.11
N VAL A 131 6.10 -11.06 -6.88
CA VAL A 131 5.58 -9.94 -7.67
C VAL A 131 6.50 -8.73 -7.56
N GLY A 132 6.99 -8.40 -6.37
CA GLY A 132 7.96 -7.32 -6.19
C GLY A 132 9.23 -7.54 -7.00
N ALA A 133 9.82 -8.73 -6.94
CA ALA A 133 11.02 -9.06 -7.70
C ALA A 133 10.81 -9.03 -9.22
N ILE A 134 9.64 -9.49 -9.70
CA ILE A 134 9.27 -9.47 -11.12
C ILE A 134 9.06 -8.03 -11.59
N LEU A 135 8.39 -7.21 -10.78
CA LEU A 135 8.16 -5.80 -11.05
C LEU A 135 9.48 -5.03 -11.18
N ASP A 136 10.41 -5.27 -10.27
CA ASP A 136 11.70 -4.58 -10.27
C ASP A 136 12.59 -5.00 -11.46
N LYS A 137 12.52 -6.26 -11.90
CA LYS A 137 13.35 -6.78 -12.99
C LYS A 137 12.74 -6.55 -14.39
N TYR A 138 11.45 -6.77 -14.55
CA TYR A 138 10.77 -6.81 -15.85
C TYR A 138 9.77 -5.66 -16.05
N GLY A 139 9.48 -4.90 -14.99
CA GLY A 139 8.61 -3.74 -15.04
C GLY A 139 7.11 -4.04 -14.97
N PRO A 140 6.27 -2.99 -14.88
CA PRO A 140 4.83 -3.11 -14.60
C PRO A 140 4.02 -3.84 -15.68
N ARG A 141 4.45 -3.76 -16.94
CA ARG A 141 3.73 -4.37 -18.07
C ARG A 141 3.69 -5.88 -18.01
N ILE A 142 4.83 -6.50 -17.69
CA ILE A 142 4.92 -7.96 -17.56
C ILE A 142 4.07 -8.40 -16.38
N CYS A 143 4.07 -7.66 -15.27
CA CYS A 143 3.15 -7.90 -14.16
C CYS A 143 1.67 -7.86 -14.61
N GLY A 144 1.28 -6.86 -15.40
CA GLY A 144 -0.09 -6.75 -15.91
C GLY A 144 -0.49 -7.88 -16.88
N ILE A 145 0.43 -8.36 -17.72
CA ILE A 145 0.19 -9.53 -18.58
C ILE A 145 0.01 -10.79 -17.74
N ILE A 146 0.91 -11.05 -16.78
CA ILE A 146 0.82 -12.20 -15.87
C ILE A 146 -0.49 -12.14 -15.06
N SER A 147 -0.85 -10.98 -14.51
CA SER A 147 -2.13 -10.76 -13.82
C SER A 147 -3.30 -11.20 -14.68
N SER A 148 -3.34 -10.74 -15.93
CA SER A 148 -4.44 -11.03 -16.84
C SER A 148 -4.52 -12.51 -17.21
N MET A 149 -3.38 -13.18 -17.45
CA MET A 149 -3.35 -14.62 -17.71
C MET A 149 -3.88 -15.41 -16.51
N LEU A 150 -3.46 -15.04 -15.29
CA LEU A 150 -3.96 -15.66 -14.05
C LEU A 150 -5.46 -15.41 -13.84
N LEU A 151 -5.95 -14.22 -14.11
CA LEU A 151 -7.37 -13.89 -14.00
C LEU A 151 -8.22 -14.66 -15.03
N VAL A 152 -7.73 -14.83 -16.27
CA VAL A 152 -8.40 -15.67 -17.29
C VAL A 152 -8.44 -17.12 -16.85
N MET A 153 -7.31 -17.68 -16.40
CA MET A 153 -7.27 -19.06 -15.88
C MET A 153 -8.22 -19.23 -14.69
N GLY A 154 -8.20 -18.28 -13.74
CA GLY A 154 -9.07 -18.30 -12.58
C GLY A 154 -10.55 -18.24 -12.94
N ALA A 155 -10.94 -17.33 -13.83
CA ALA A 155 -12.32 -17.20 -14.29
C ALA A 155 -12.80 -18.43 -15.07
N LEU A 156 -11.97 -19.00 -15.95
CA LEU A 156 -12.31 -20.22 -16.70
C LEU A 156 -12.43 -21.44 -15.78
N SER A 157 -11.48 -21.64 -14.87
CA SER A 157 -11.53 -22.74 -13.89
C SER A 157 -12.76 -22.66 -12.98
N PHE A 158 -13.16 -21.44 -12.58
CA PHE A 158 -14.37 -21.23 -11.79
C PHE A 158 -15.63 -21.45 -12.63
N ALA A 159 -15.63 -21.02 -13.90
CA ALA A 159 -16.77 -21.14 -14.78
C ALA A 159 -17.12 -22.61 -15.12
N TYR A 160 -16.10 -23.44 -15.35
CA TYR A 160 -16.23 -24.87 -15.64
C TYR A 160 -15.95 -25.75 -14.40
N GLY A 161 -16.14 -25.21 -13.20
CA GLY A 161 -15.71 -25.86 -11.94
C GLY A 161 -16.24 -27.28 -11.73
N ASN A 162 -17.46 -27.57 -12.18
CA ASN A 162 -18.09 -28.89 -12.09
C ASN A 162 -17.67 -29.88 -13.18
N GLU A 163 -17.13 -29.40 -14.30
CA GLU A 163 -16.79 -30.23 -15.48
C GLU A 163 -15.31 -30.65 -15.47
N LEU A 164 -14.50 -30.03 -14.61
CA LEU A 164 -13.08 -30.31 -14.50
C LEU A 164 -12.83 -31.58 -13.68
N PRO A 165 -11.80 -32.37 -14.01
CA PRO A 165 -11.44 -33.59 -13.27
C PRO A 165 -10.82 -33.31 -11.89
N TYR A 166 -10.58 -32.04 -11.57
CA TYR A 166 -10.05 -31.55 -10.30
C TYR A 166 -10.96 -30.45 -9.75
N ASP A 167 -10.69 -30.01 -8.52
CA ASP A 167 -11.45 -28.95 -7.85
C ASP A 167 -11.25 -27.58 -8.53
N GLY A 168 -12.07 -27.31 -9.56
CA GLY A 168 -12.00 -26.13 -10.39
C GLY A 168 -12.37 -24.84 -9.66
N TYR A 169 -13.29 -24.92 -8.69
CA TYR A 169 -13.63 -23.78 -7.83
C TYR A 169 -12.46 -23.37 -6.94
N PHE A 170 -11.82 -24.35 -6.29
CA PHE A 170 -10.69 -24.09 -5.41
C PHE A 170 -9.50 -23.48 -6.15
N SER A 171 -9.10 -24.12 -7.23
CA SER A 171 -7.98 -23.67 -8.08
C SER A 171 -8.30 -22.34 -8.79
N GLY A 172 -9.53 -22.17 -9.28
CA GLY A 172 -10.00 -20.94 -9.90
C GLY A 172 -9.93 -19.75 -8.92
N TYR A 173 -10.39 -19.94 -7.69
CA TYR A 173 -10.32 -18.91 -6.65
C TYR A 173 -8.86 -18.54 -6.30
N LEU A 174 -7.96 -19.52 -6.24
CA LEU A 174 -6.55 -19.29 -6.00
C LEU A 174 -5.87 -18.51 -7.14
N PHE A 175 -6.18 -18.82 -8.41
CA PHE A 175 -5.63 -18.07 -9.54
C PHE A 175 -6.14 -16.62 -9.58
N LEU A 176 -7.42 -16.39 -9.28
CA LEU A 176 -7.96 -15.04 -9.10
C LEU A 176 -7.21 -14.28 -7.99
N ALA A 177 -6.94 -14.96 -6.87
CA ALA A 177 -6.24 -14.40 -5.71
C ALA A 177 -4.78 -14.00 -6.00
N ILE A 178 -4.05 -14.81 -6.77
CA ILE A 178 -2.66 -14.52 -7.16
C ILE A 178 -2.62 -13.45 -8.24
N GLY A 179 -3.61 -13.40 -9.14
CA GLY A 179 -3.71 -12.39 -10.19
C GLY A 179 -3.85 -10.96 -9.66
N GLY A 180 -4.54 -10.77 -8.53
CA GLY A 180 -4.77 -9.46 -7.89
C GLY A 180 -3.49 -8.68 -7.56
N PRO A 181 -2.55 -9.23 -6.76
CA PRO A 181 -1.26 -8.60 -6.45
C PRO A 181 -0.45 -8.16 -7.66
N PHE A 182 -0.45 -8.93 -8.75
CA PHE A 182 0.24 -8.57 -9.99
C PHE A 182 -0.33 -7.30 -10.65
N SER A 183 -1.61 -6.98 -10.45
CA SER A 183 -2.20 -5.70 -10.87
C SER A 183 -1.97 -4.59 -9.83
N PHE A 184 -2.06 -4.95 -8.54
CA PHE A 184 -2.07 -4.00 -7.44
C PHE A 184 -0.68 -3.43 -7.08
N ILE A 185 0.33 -4.28 -6.91
CA ILE A 185 1.65 -3.87 -6.41
C ILE A 185 2.35 -2.86 -7.32
N PRO A 186 2.32 -2.98 -8.66
CA PRO A 186 2.86 -1.94 -9.54
C PRO A 186 2.23 -0.56 -9.33
N CYS A 187 0.96 -0.51 -8.91
CA CYS A 187 0.30 0.75 -8.58
C CYS A 187 0.85 1.37 -7.28
N LEU A 188 1.38 0.59 -6.35
CA LEU A 188 1.97 1.12 -5.10
C LEU A 188 3.23 1.94 -5.38
N GLN A 189 4.05 1.56 -6.36
CA GLN A 189 5.23 2.35 -6.74
C GLN A 189 4.86 3.76 -7.24
N LEU A 190 3.64 3.95 -7.77
CA LEU A 190 3.14 5.27 -8.18
C LEU A 190 3.03 6.24 -7.00
N SER A 191 2.73 5.74 -5.80
CA SER A 191 2.66 6.59 -4.59
C SER A 191 4.02 7.17 -4.19
N ASN A 192 5.10 6.46 -4.54
CA ASN A 192 6.47 6.90 -4.26
C ASN A 192 6.93 8.00 -5.24
N ILE A 193 6.22 8.19 -6.36
CA ILE A 193 6.48 9.25 -7.35
C ILE A 193 5.92 10.60 -6.86
N PHE A 194 4.94 10.59 -5.95
CA PHE A 194 4.27 11.79 -5.43
C PHE A 194 4.39 11.87 -3.90
N PRO A 195 5.60 12.19 -3.39
CA PRO A 195 5.86 12.14 -1.95
C PRO A 195 5.03 13.17 -1.16
N GLN A 196 4.60 14.27 -1.81
CA GLN A 196 3.70 15.30 -1.25
C GLN A 196 2.39 14.73 -0.64
N HIS A 197 1.85 13.65 -1.23
CA HIS A 197 0.58 13.02 -0.84
C HIS A 197 0.70 11.48 -0.77
N SER A 198 1.88 10.96 -0.47
CA SER A 198 2.14 9.52 -0.45
C SER A 198 1.17 8.74 0.44
N GLY A 199 0.86 9.25 1.64
CA GLY A 199 -0.13 8.67 2.56
C GLY A 199 -1.55 8.62 1.97
N LEU A 200 -2.02 9.73 1.38
CA LEU A 200 -3.33 9.80 0.74
C LEU A 200 -3.43 8.92 -0.51
N ILE A 201 -2.38 8.85 -1.33
CA ILE A 201 -2.34 8.01 -2.53
C ILE A 201 -2.30 6.53 -2.14
N MET A 202 -1.51 6.16 -1.13
CA MET A 202 -1.52 4.82 -0.55
C MET A 202 -2.91 4.47 -0.02
N ALA A 203 -3.54 5.39 0.72
CA ALA A 203 -4.90 5.20 1.21
C ALA A 203 -5.93 5.04 0.06
N LEU A 204 -5.80 5.80 -1.03
CA LEU A 204 -6.65 5.67 -2.22
C LEU A 204 -6.47 4.32 -2.91
N LEU A 205 -5.23 3.83 -3.02
CA LEU A 205 -4.93 2.54 -3.61
C LEU A 205 -5.45 1.38 -2.74
N THR A 206 -5.19 1.42 -1.43
CA THR A 206 -5.71 0.43 -0.47
C THR A 206 -7.25 0.48 -0.38
N GLY A 207 -7.85 1.66 -0.38
CA GLY A 207 -9.31 1.83 -0.41
C GLY A 207 -9.92 1.30 -1.72
N GLY A 208 -9.23 1.49 -2.85
CA GLY A 208 -9.62 0.89 -4.13
C GLY A 208 -9.51 -0.64 -4.11
N PHE A 209 -8.50 -1.20 -3.45
CA PHE A 209 -8.39 -2.64 -3.24
C PHE A 209 -9.59 -3.18 -2.47
N ASP A 210 -10.00 -2.54 -1.38
CA ASP A 210 -11.17 -2.96 -0.61
C ASP A 210 -12.48 -2.75 -1.38
N CYS A 211 -12.60 -1.67 -2.14
CA CYS A 211 -13.77 -1.40 -2.99
C CYS A 211 -13.95 -2.46 -4.09
N SER A 212 -12.90 -3.16 -4.52
CA SER A 212 -13.01 -4.23 -5.51
C SER A 212 -13.89 -5.41 -5.06
N SER A 213 -14.10 -5.59 -3.74
CA SER A 213 -15.08 -6.53 -3.19
C SER A 213 -16.51 -6.26 -3.67
N ALA A 214 -16.82 -5.03 -4.10
CA ALA A 214 -18.11 -4.65 -4.68
C ALA A 214 -18.47 -5.49 -5.91
N VAL A 215 -17.49 -6.06 -6.63
CA VAL A 215 -17.74 -6.94 -7.78
C VAL A 215 -18.60 -8.15 -7.36
N PHE A 216 -18.28 -8.79 -6.23
CA PHE A 216 -19.07 -9.92 -5.72
C PHE A 216 -20.37 -9.49 -5.05
N LEU A 217 -20.44 -8.28 -4.48
CA LEU A 217 -21.71 -7.70 -4.03
C LEU A 217 -22.68 -7.48 -5.21
N ILE A 218 -22.20 -6.86 -6.30
CA ILE A 218 -23.00 -6.65 -7.52
C ILE A 218 -23.43 -8.01 -8.07
N TYR A 219 -22.54 -9.01 -8.07
CA TYR A 219 -22.89 -10.35 -8.47
C TYR A 219 -24.03 -10.94 -7.62
N ARG A 220 -23.94 -10.82 -6.29
CA ARG A 220 -25.00 -11.28 -5.37
C ARG A 220 -26.35 -10.64 -5.69
N ILE A 221 -26.39 -9.33 -5.92
CA ILE A 221 -27.61 -8.60 -6.28
C ILE A 221 -28.18 -9.12 -7.61
N LEU A 222 -27.33 -9.33 -8.62
CA LEU A 222 -27.73 -9.86 -9.92
C LEU A 222 -28.25 -11.31 -9.82
N TYR A 223 -27.61 -12.15 -9.00
CA TYR A 223 -28.04 -13.52 -8.76
C TYR A 223 -29.42 -13.58 -8.08
N GLU A 224 -29.62 -12.78 -7.03
CA GLU A 224 -30.90 -12.69 -6.31
C GLU A 224 -32.01 -12.10 -7.19
N SER A 225 -31.73 -11.04 -7.96
CA SER A 225 -32.70 -10.42 -8.87
C SER A 225 -33.07 -11.29 -10.08
N SER A 226 -32.18 -12.19 -10.51
CA SER A 226 -32.42 -13.09 -11.64
C SER A 226 -33.05 -14.42 -11.23
N GLY A 227 -33.39 -14.61 -9.94
CA GLY A 227 -33.96 -15.86 -9.44
C GLY A 227 -33.02 -17.06 -9.60
N GLY A 228 -31.70 -16.84 -9.61
CA GLY A 228 -30.69 -17.90 -9.76
C GLY A 228 -30.37 -18.30 -11.21
N ILE A 229 -30.98 -17.67 -12.22
CA ILE A 229 -30.69 -17.96 -13.64
C ILE A 229 -29.23 -17.59 -14.01
N PHE A 230 -28.68 -16.59 -13.32
CA PHE A 230 -27.31 -16.11 -13.51
C PHE A 230 -26.32 -16.81 -12.56
N GLY A 231 -26.17 -18.12 -12.71
CA GLY A 231 -25.25 -18.94 -11.90
C GLY A 231 -23.76 -18.58 -12.07
N PRO A 232 -22.88 -19.17 -11.24
CA PRO A 232 -21.45 -18.86 -11.21
C PRO A 232 -20.77 -18.94 -12.57
N SER A 233 -21.10 -19.96 -13.37
CA SER A 233 -20.53 -20.15 -14.71
C SER A 233 -20.74 -18.94 -15.63
N LYS A 234 -21.95 -18.39 -15.68
CA LYS A 234 -22.27 -17.23 -16.55
C LYS A 234 -21.59 -15.96 -16.05
N PHE A 235 -21.53 -15.77 -14.74
CA PHE A 235 -20.86 -14.61 -14.15
C PHE A 235 -19.36 -14.61 -14.42
N PHE A 236 -18.67 -15.73 -14.18
CA PHE A 236 -17.22 -15.79 -14.40
C PHE A 236 -16.85 -15.76 -15.89
N LEU A 237 -17.71 -16.26 -16.79
CA LEU A 237 -17.56 -16.02 -18.23
C LEU A 237 -17.70 -14.54 -18.59
N ALA A 238 -18.67 -13.83 -18.02
CA ALA A 238 -18.79 -12.38 -18.20
C ALA A 238 -17.61 -11.61 -17.57
N TYR A 239 -17.06 -12.11 -16.46
CA TYR A 239 -15.90 -11.52 -15.79
C TYR A 239 -14.63 -11.54 -16.65
N LEU A 240 -14.55 -12.36 -17.70
CA LEU A 240 -13.43 -12.36 -18.67
C LEU A 240 -13.25 -11.00 -19.38
N VAL A 241 -14.25 -10.14 -19.38
CA VAL A 241 -14.12 -8.75 -19.86
C VAL A 241 -13.05 -7.98 -19.07
N VAL A 242 -12.89 -8.26 -17.77
CA VAL A 242 -11.91 -7.57 -16.90
C VAL A 242 -10.46 -7.85 -17.32
N PRO A 243 -9.97 -9.10 -17.43
CA PRO A 243 -8.61 -9.34 -17.89
C PRO A 243 -8.38 -8.88 -19.34
N ILE A 244 -9.37 -8.97 -20.22
CA ILE A 244 -9.26 -8.41 -21.59
C ILE A 244 -9.04 -6.90 -21.53
N PHE A 245 -9.78 -6.19 -20.68
CA PHE A 245 -9.60 -4.77 -20.43
C PHE A 245 -8.20 -4.48 -19.87
N ILE A 246 -7.72 -5.25 -18.90
CA ILE A 246 -6.37 -5.09 -18.33
C ILE A 246 -5.31 -5.28 -19.43
N ILE A 247 -5.33 -6.35 -20.22
CA ILE A 247 -4.37 -6.56 -21.32
C ILE A 247 -4.42 -5.40 -22.33
N SER A 248 -5.63 -5.01 -22.75
CA SER A 248 -5.83 -3.91 -23.69
C SER A 248 -5.20 -2.61 -23.16
N THR A 249 -5.37 -2.35 -21.86
CA THR A 249 -4.75 -1.19 -21.24
C THR A 249 -3.22 -1.28 -21.20
N GLN A 250 -2.65 -2.43 -20.84
CA GLN A 250 -1.19 -2.60 -20.78
C GLN A 250 -0.52 -2.46 -22.16
N LEU A 251 -1.18 -2.96 -23.23
CA LEU A 251 -0.67 -2.89 -24.59
C LEU A 251 -0.81 -1.50 -25.22
N SER A 252 -1.87 -0.75 -24.90
CA SER A 252 -2.18 0.52 -25.57
C SER A 252 -1.60 1.75 -24.87
N ILE A 253 -1.33 1.69 -23.56
CA ILE A 253 -1.12 2.89 -22.74
C ILE A 253 0.30 3.01 -22.22
N MET A 254 0.88 1.90 -21.75
CA MET A 254 2.19 1.96 -21.16
C MET A 254 3.19 2.05 -22.32
N PRO A 255 3.98 3.12 -22.49
CA PRO A 255 4.98 3.20 -23.54
C PRO A 255 6.09 2.16 -23.31
N ASN A 256 6.95 1.90 -24.30
CA ASN A 256 8.15 1.04 -24.20
C ASN A 256 9.40 1.84 -23.71
N PRO A 257 9.44 2.56 -22.56
CA PRO A 257 10.74 3.01 -22.09
C PRO A 257 11.42 1.80 -21.43
N SER A 258 12.71 1.65 -21.71
CA SER A 258 13.58 0.74 -20.98
C SER A 258 13.41 0.98 -19.47
N PRO A 259 13.51 -0.05 -18.61
CA PRO A 259 13.49 0.10 -17.15
C PRO A 259 14.45 1.18 -16.63
N GLN A 260 15.53 1.42 -17.38
CA GLN A 260 16.53 2.47 -17.16
C GLN A 260 15.98 3.89 -17.34
N SER A 261 15.10 4.14 -18.32
CA SER A 261 14.57 5.49 -18.61
C SER A 261 13.62 5.99 -17.53
N ASN A 262 12.76 5.13 -16.97
CA ASN A 262 11.87 5.52 -15.86
C ASN A 262 12.63 5.71 -14.55
N GLN A 263 13.64 4.89 -14.27
CA GLN A 263 14.54 5.10 -13.12
C GLN A 263 15.40 6.37 -13.29
N GLN A 264 15.84 6.68 -14.51
CA GLN A 264 16.56 7.94 -14.80
C GLN A 264 15.64 9.16 -14.67
N LEU A 265 14.37 9.05 -15.09
CA LEU A 265 13.40 10.13 -14.90
C LEU A 265 13.06 10.32 -13.42
N LEU A 266 12.91 9.22 -12.65
CA LEU A 266 12.75 9.26 -11.20
C LEU A 266 13.99 9.88 -10.53
N ARG A 267 15.20 9.49 -10.93
CA ARG A 267 16.45 10.06 -10.40
C ARG A 267 16.59 11.53 -10.73
N LYS A 268 16.25 11.94 -11.96
CA LYS A 268 16.25 13.35 -12.36
C LYS A 268 15.19 14.14 -11.55
N ALA A 269 14.00 13.60 -11.36
CA ALA A 269 12.96 14.23 -10.52
C ALA A 269 13.35 14.30 -9.03
N GLN A 270 14.01 13.26 -8.50
CA GLN A 270 14.54 13.21 -7.13
C GLN A 270 15.69 14.20 -6.92
N CYS A 271 16.55 14.38 -7.93
CA CYS A 271 17.63 15.36 -7.93
C CYS A 271 17.08 16.80 -7.97
N LEU A 272 16.03 17.04 -8.78
CA LEU A 272 15.37 18.35 -8.90
C LEU A 272 14.54 18.74 -7.66
N THR A 273 14.06 17.76 -6.89
CA THR A 273 13.30 17.98 -5.65
C THR A 273 14.19 18.05 -4.40
N GLY A 274 15.52 17.98 -4.56
CA GLY A 274 16.46 18.06 -3.42
C GLY A 274 16.35 16.87 -2.46
N LEU A 275 15.80 15.73 -2.88
CA LEU A 275 15.65 14.54 -2.05
C LEU A 275 16.98 13.75 -1.85
N ASP A 276 18.11 14.30 -2.30
CA ASP A 276 19.41 13.60 -2.36
C ASP A 276 20.16 13.51 -1.02
N ASN A 277 19.57 13.97 0.10
CA ASN A 277 20.15 13.69 1.43
C ASN A 277 19.98 12.22 1.89
N GLN A 278 19.49 11.31 1.03
CA GLN A 278 19.35 9.89 1.36
C GLN A 278 20.11 8.90 0.45
N LEU A 279 20.94 9.37 -0.49
CA LEU A 279 21.86 8.49 -1.20
C LEU A 279 23.24 8.54 -0.52
N GLY A 280 23.41 7.69 0.51
CA GLY A 280 24.61 7.64 1.33
C GLY A 280 25.93 7.48 0.57
N GLU A 281 26.97 7.95 1.25
CA GLU A 281 28.41 8.08 0.97
C GLU A 281 29.15 6.86 0.36
N ASP A 282 28.46 5.78 -0.02
CA ASP A 282 29.09 4.58 -0.59
C ASP A 282 29.44 4.71 -2.09
N THR A 283 29.00 5.79 -2.77
CA THR A 283 29.37 6.04 -4.18
C THR A 283 30.72 6.76 -4.30
N ALA A 284 31.27 7.32 -3.21
CA ALA A 284 32.57 7.98 -3.23
C ALA A 284 33.76 7.00 -3.33
N LEU A 285 33.54 5.70 -3.10
CA LEU A 285 34.61 4.68 -3.06
C LEU A 285 34.86 3.95 -4.39
N LEU A 286 34.09 4.22 -5.46
CA LEU A 286 34.26 3.56 -6.76
C LEU A 286 34.64 4.51 -7.92
N GLY A 287 35.13 5.71 -7.61
CA GLY A 287 35.47 6.73 -8.61
C GLY A 287 36.84 7.38 -8.47
N SER A 288 37.79 6.76 -7.78
CA SER A 288 39.12 7.36 -7.57
C SER A 288 40.18 6.85 -8.54
N GLU A 289 40.04 7.10 -9.84
CA GLU A 289 41.17 7.13 -10.78
C GLU A 289 40.92 8.17 -11.88
N GLY A 290 41.37 9.41 -11.64
CA GLY A 290 41.41 10.51 -12.60
C GLY A 290 41.93 11.79 -11.93
N PRO A 291 42.93 12.50 -12.48
CA PRO A 291 43.62 13.58 -11.79
C PRO A 291 42.83 14.90 -11.83
N ASP A 292 42.89 15.63 -10.72
CA ASP A 292 42.58 17.05 -10.54
C ASP A 292 41.24 17.57 -11.10
N THR A 293 40.22 17.62 -10.25
CA THR A 293 39.10 18.57 -10.44
C THR A 293 38.69 19.13 -9.08
N GLN A 294 39.00 20.41 -8.85
CA GLN A 294 38.54 21.16 -7.68
C GLN A 294 37.00 21.23 -7.66
N PRO A 295 36.34 21.15 -6.49
CA PRO A 295 34.89 21.30 -6.41
C PRO A 295 34.51 22.74 -6.74
N VAL A 296 33.82 22.94 -7.88
CA VAL A 296 33.19 24.22 -8.19
C VAL A 296 31.90 24.30 -7.36
N VAL A 297 31.90 25.20 -6.38
CA VAL A 297 30.70 25.56 -5.62
C VAL A 297 29.79 26.37 -6.55
N ALA A 298 28.71 25.75 -7.03
CA ALA A 298 27.65 26.46 -7.74
C ALA A 298 26.58 26.90 -6.73
N ASP A 299 26.32 28.20 -6.68
CA ASP A 299 25.27 28.81 -5.87
C ASP A 299 23.93 28.60 -6.59
N VAL A 300 23.12 27.64 -6.13
CA VAL A 300 21.84 27.30 -6.74
C VAL A 300 20.72 27.94 -5.92
N THR A 301 19.97 28.85 -6.53
CA THR A 301 18.75 29.40 -5.94
C THR A 301 17.64 28.36 -6.05
N VAL A 302 17.32 27.68 -4.94
CA VAL A 302 16.19 26.74 -4.89
C VAL A 302 14.88 27.54 -5.01
N PRO A 303 13.95 27.17 -5.90
CA PRO A 303 12.65 27.83 -5.98
C PRO A 303 11.90 27.71 -4.65
N ARG A 304 11.25 28.78 -4.18
CA ARG A 304 10.47 28.80 -2.92
C ARG A 304 9.48 27.65 -2.77
N SER A 305 8.89 27.18 -3.86
CA SER A 305 7.98 26.02 -3.85
C SER A 305 8.67 24.73 -3.42
N VAL A 306 9.92 24.53 -3.83
CA VAL A 306 10.72 23.34 -3.48
C VAL A 306 11.21 23.43 -2.03
N ASP A 307 11.61 24.61 -1.56
CA ASP A 307 11.99 24.82 -0.15
C ASP A 307 10.82 24.62 0.83
N GLU A 308 9.62 25.11 0.48
CA GLU A 308 8.40 24.84 1.25
C GLU A 308 8.08 23.34 1.29
N GLU A 309 8.34 22.62 0.21
CA GLU A 309 8.14 21.17 0.10
C GLU A 309 9.12 20.37 0.96
N ILE A 310 10.42 20.67 0.88
CA ILE A 310 11.46 20.04 1.73
C ILE A 310 11.14 20.27 3.20
N THR A 311 10.78 21.51 3.57
CA THR A 311 10.41 21.86 4.94
C THR A 311 9.18 21.09 5.43
N LYS A 312 8.20 20.82 4.54
CA LYS A 312 7.01 20.05 4.86
C LYS A 312 7.31 18.56 5.05
N GLU A 313 8.17 17.98 4.23
CA GLU A 313 8.60 16.58 4.38
C GLU A 313 9.47 16.37 5.62
N GLU A 314 10.41 17.28 5.89
CA GLU A 314 11.18 17.26 7.13
C GLU A 314 10.26 17.36 8.35
N ARG A 315 9.25 18.24 8.30
CA ARG A 315 8.24 18.33 9.37
C ARG A 315 7.51 17.01 9.57
N LYS A 316 7.05 16.36 8.49
CA LYS A 316 6.40 15.03 8.57
C LYS A 316 7.33 13.98 9.18
N ASN A 317 8.58 13.93 8.73
CA ASN A 317 9.59 13.01 9.24
C ASN A 317 9.87 13.25 10.72
N ARG A 318 9.95 14.52 11.15
CA ARG A 318 10.10 14.92 12.55
C ARG A 318 8.88 14.55 13.39
N ILE A 319 7.66 14.73 12.89
CA ILE A 319 6.40 14.38 13.58
C ILE A 319 6.27 12.86 13.75
N SER A 320 6.70 12.06 12.76
CA SER A 320 6.60 10.60 12.82
C SER A 320 7.34 10.01 14.04
N GLY A 321 8.46 10.62 14.43
CA GLY A 321 9.27 10.24 15.59
C GLY A 321 10.03 8.92 15.48
N VAL A 322 9.91 8.21 14.35
CA VAL A 322 10.55 6.90 14.09
C VAL A 322 11.26 6.87 12.73
N TRP A 323 11.21 7.98 11.98
CA TRP A 323 11.85 8.10 10.69
C TRP A 323 13.36 7.80 10.77
N GLY A 324 13.85 6.95 9.87
CA GLY A 324 15.28 6.69 9.78
C GLY A 324 15.82 5.63 10.74
N ALA A 325 14.97 5.01 11.57
CA ALA A 325 15.38 4.10 12.64
C ALA A 325 16.35 2.99 12.22
N LEU A 326 16.16 2.43 11.02
CA LEU A 326 16.97 1.35 10.45
C LEU A 326 17.46 1.66 9.03
N HIS A 327 17.44 2.93 8.62
CA HIS A 327 17.96 3.33 7.31
C HIS A 327 19.45 2.99 7.20
N GLY A 328 19.88 2.56 6.00
CA GLY A 328 21.27 2.16 5.73
C GLY A 328 21.70 0.79 6.27
N LYS A 329 20.87 0.11 7.10
CA LYS A 329 21.14 -1.27 7.52
C LYS A 329 20.80 -2.27 6.42
N THR A 330 21.54 -3.37 6.36
CA THR A 330 21.27 -4.45 5.38
C THR A 330 19.95 -5.16 5.69
N SER A 331 19.29 -5.74 4.68
CA SER A 331 17.99 -6.42 4.86
C SER A 331 18.03 -7.51 5.93
N LYS A 332 19.14 -8.25 6.05
CA LYS A 332 19.32 -9.27 7.10
C LYS A 332 19.31 -8.67 8.51
N GLN A 333 19.99 -7.53 8.69
CA GLN A 333 20.02 -6.83 9.98
C GLN A 333 18.65 -6.24 10.32
N GLN A 334 17.90 -5.76 9.32
CA GLN A 334 16.55 -5.26 9.52
C GLN A 334 15.58 -6.37 9.94
N ILE A 335 15.66 -7.57 9.33
CA ILE A 335 14.78 -8.71 9.63
C ILE A 335 15.03 -9.29 11.05
N ILE A 336 16.28 -9.30 11.50
CA ILE A 336 16.63 -9.78 12.85
C ILE A 336 16.26 -8.74 13.93
N SER A 337 15.97 -7.50 13.53
CA SER A 337 15.67 -6.44 14.48
C SER A 337 14.36 -6.68 15.26
N PRO A 338 14.28 -6.23 16.52
CA PRO A 338 13.04 -6.30 17.30
C PRO A 338 11.89 -5.51 16.66
N TRP A 339 12.21 -4.46 15.88
CA TRP A 339 11.23 -3.70 15.09
C TRP A 339 10.48 -4.59 14.11
N PHE A 340 11.20 -5.44 13.38
CA PHE A 340 10.62 -6.35 12.40
C PHE A 340 9.86 -7.50 13.06
N ILE A 341 10.42 -8.10 14.11
CA ILE A 341 9.81 -9.27 14.77
C ILE A 341 8.47 -8.87 15.40
N LEU A 342 8.42 -7.78 16.16
CA LEU A 342 7.19 -7.33 16.84
C LEU A 342 6.10 -6.93 15.84
N ILE A 343 6.43 -6.15 14.81
CA ILE A 343 5.44 -5.74 13.81
C ILE A 343 4.96 -6.94 12.99
N THR A 344 5.82 -7.92 12.70
CA THR A 344 5.44 -9.13 11.95
C THR A 344 4.54 -10.04 12.75
N ILE A 345 4.82 -10.26 14.04
CA ILE A 345 3.93 -11.05 14.92
C ILE A 345 2.57 -10.36 15.06
N PHE A 346 2.57 -9.04 15.28
CA PHE A 346 1.34 -8.24 15.31
C PHE A 346 0.55 -8.38 14.00
N THR A 347 1.23 -8.23 12.87
CA THR A 347 0.63 -8.34 11.53
C THR A 347 0.04 -9.73 11.30
N ALA A 348 0.74 -10.80 11.70
CA ALA A 348 0.26 -12.17 11.58
C ALA A 348 -1.04 -12.40 12.35
N ILE A 349 -1.11 -11.98 13.62
CA ILE A 349 -2.29 -12.13 14.47
C ILE A 349 -3.48 -11.34 13.90
N GLN A 350 -3.25 -10.07 13.55
CA GLN A 350 -4.31 -9.19 13.07
C GLN A 350 -4.83 -9.64 11.71
N MET A 351 -3.95 -10.08 10.81
CA MET A 351 -4.35 -10.59 9.51
C MET A 351 -5.18 -11.86 9.62
N THR A 352 -4.77 -12.82 10.47
CA THR A 352 -5.56 -14.02 10.79
C THR A 352 -6.93 -13.64 11.33
N ARG A 353 -7.00 -12.68 12.26
CA ARG A 353 -8.27 -12.22 12.84
C ARG A 353 -9.20 -11.57 11.83
N ILE A 354 -8.69 -10.68 10.98
CA ILE A 354 -9.46 -10.03 9.92
C ILE A 354 -10.03 -11.08 8.97
N ASN A 355 -9.20 -12.01 8.49
CA ASN A 355 -9.63 -13.03 7.54
C ASN A 355 -10.59 -14.04 8.17
N TYR A 356 -10.36 -14.44 9.42
CA TYR A 356 -11.26 -15.30 10.18
C TYR A 356 -12.66 -14.67 10.30
N PHE A 357 -12.74 -13.38 10.65
CA PHE A 357 -14.01 -12.65 10.73
C PHE A 357 -14.74 -12.63 9.38
N VAL A 358 -14.06 -12.29 8.27
CA VAL A 358 -14.66 -12.27 6.93
C VAL A 358 -15.24 -13.63 6.53
N ALA A 359 -14.53 -14.73 6.85
CA ALA A 359 -14.95 -16.08 6.48
C ALA A 359 -16.15 -16.60 7.30
N THR A 360 -16.26 -16.17 8.56
CA THR A 360 -17.19 -16.76 9.55
C THR A 360 -18.26 -15.79 10.04
N ILE A 361 -18.33 -14.55 9.54
CA ILE A 361 -19.28 -13.52 10.00
C ILE A 361 -20.73 -14.04 10.12
N ARG A 362 -21.23 -14.75 9.10
CA ARG A 362 -22.58 -15.31 9.09
C ARG A 362 -22.76 -16.36 10.20
N SER A 363 -21.88 -17.37 10.27
CA SER A 363 -22.00 -18.46 11.24
C SER A 363 -21.77 -18.00 12.68
N GLN A 364 -20.90 -17.00 12.89
CA GLN A 364 -20.72 -16.39 14.21
C GLN A 364 -21.98 -15.68 14.69
N TYR A 365 -22.58 -14.81 13.87
CA TYR A 365 -23.79 -14.09 14.29
C TYR A 365 -25.03 -14.97 14.34
N GLU A 366 -25.09 -16.05 13.56
CA GLU A 366 -26.14 -17.06 13.66
C GLU A 366 -26.17 -17.69 15.06
N PHE A 367 -25.00 -18.04 15.59
CA PHE A 367 -24.86 -18.55 16.96
C PHE A 367 -25.10 -17.46 18.01
N ILE A 368 -24.45 -16.29 17.88
CA ILE A 368 -24.49 -15.22 18.89
C ILE A 368 -25.89 -14.62 19.06
N LEU A 369 -26.66 -14.49 17.99
CA LEU A 369 -28.02 -13.92 18.01
C LEU A 369 -29.10 -15.00 18.11
N GLY A 370 -28.76 -16.27 17.91
CA GLY A 370 -29.71 -17.38 17.88
C GLY A 370 -30.74 -17.29 16.75
N SER A 371 -30.48 -16.48 15.72
CA SER A 371 -31.41 -16.21 14.62
C SER A 371 -30.69 -16.19 13.27
N TYR A 372 -31.10 -17.09 12.38
CA TYR A 372 -30.58 -17.18 11.01
C TYR A 372 -30.89 -15.92 10.20
N GLU A 373 -32.12 -15.40 10.29
CA GLU A 373 -32.56 -14.22 9.53
C GLU A 373 -31.79 -12.95 9.92
N GLU A 374 -31.49 -12.79 11.21
CA GLU A 374 -30.68 -11.66 11.70
C GLU A 374 -29.23 -11.77 11.21
N ALA A 375 -28.64 -12.97 11.26
CA ALA A 375 -27.30 -13.22 10.75
C ALA A 375 -27.18 -12.94 9.25
N VAL A 376 -28.19 -13.34 8.46
CA VAL A 376 -28.25 -13.01 7.03
C VAL A 376 -28.35 -11.51 6.80
N THR A 377 -29.15 -10.80 7.61
CA THR A 377 -29.31 -9.34 7.52
C THR A 377 -28.00 -8.62 7.82
N ILE A 378 -27.28 -9.04 8.87
CA ILE A 378 -25.96 -8.50 9.22
C ILE A 378 -24.93 -8.81 8.14
N ASN A 379 -24.93 -10.02 7.56
CA ASN A 379 -24.04 -10.36 6.46
C ASN A 379 -24.33 -9.50 5.21
N LYS A 380 -25.61 -9.24 4.88
CA LYS A 380 -25.97 -8.33 3.77
C LYS A 380 -25.47 -6.91 4.04
N PHE A 381 -25.62 -6.44 5.27
CA PHE A 381 -25.08 -5.14 5.68
C PHE A 381 -23.55 -5.10 5.56
N PHE A 382 -22.85 -6.14 6.01
CA PHE A 382 -21.41 -6.28 5.87
C PHE A 382 -20.95 -6.24 4.41
N ASP A 383 -21.62 -6.98 3.53
CA ASP A 383 -21.27 -7.02 2.10
C ASP A 383 -21.37 -5.64 1.45
N ALA A 384 -22.35 -4.82 1.86
CA ALA A 384 -22.51 -3.44 1.39
C ALA A 384 -21.54 -2.46 2.08
N ALA A 385 -21.29 -2.64 3.37
CA ALA A 385 -20.42 -1.79 4.17
C ALA A 385 -18.95 -1.96 3.81
N LEU A 386 -18.51 -3.14 3.38
CA LEU A 386 -17.11 -3.44 3.05
C LEU A 386 -16.53 -2.51 1.96
N PRO A 387 -17.13 -2.39 0.76
CA PRO A 387 -16.62 -1.48 -0.26
C PRO A 387 -16.82 0.00 0.11
N LEU A 388 -17.92 0.35 0.79
CA LEU A 388 -18.21 1.73 1.20
C LEU A 388 -17.24 2.22 2.28
N GLY A 389 -16.95 1.38 3.27
CA GLY A 389 -16.01 1.66 4.35
C GLY A 389 -14.60 1.91 3.83
N GLY A 390 -14.18 1.15 2.80
CA GLY A 390 -12.92 1.38 2.09
C GLY A 390 -12.81 2.81 1.52
N ILE A 391 -13.88 3.35 0.94
CA ILE A 391 -13.90 4.73 0.40
C ILE A 391 -13.95 5.76 1.52
N LEU A 392 -14.83 5.56 2.51
CA LEU A 392 -15.01 6.49 3.62
C LEU A 392 -13.76 6.62 4.51
N ALA A 393 -12.95 5.56 4.59
CA ALA A 393 -11.73 5.57 5.40
C ALA A 393 -10.59 6.39 4.77
N ILE A 394 -10.57 6.58 3.44
CA ILE A 394 -9.47 7.25 2.72
C ILE A 394 -9.08 8.62 3.31
N PRO A 395 -9.99 9.60 3.45
CA PRO A 395 -9.62 10.92 3.96
C PRO A 395 -9.14 10.86 5.41
N PHE A 396 -9.74 10.00 6.24
CA PHE A 396 -9.37 9.84 7.63
C PHE A 396 -7.97 9.24 7.78
N ILE A 397 -7.66 8.18 7.03
CA ILE A 397 -6.35 7.53 7.02
C ILE A 397 -5.27 8.52 6.59
N GLY A 398 -5.50 9.28 5.51
CA GLY A 398 -4.55 10.28 5.02
C GLY A 398 -4.25 11.35 6.08
N ILE A 399 -5.29 11.91 6.71
CA ILE A 399 -5.13 12.93 7.76
C ILE A 399 -4.35 12.39 8.95
N VAL A 400 -4.65 11.18 9.41
CA VAL A 400 -3.97 10.56 10.57
C VAL A 400 -2.50 10.27 10.25
N LEU A 401 -2.20 9.63 9.11
CA LEU A 401 -0.83 9.23 8.79
C LEU A 401 0.11 10.39 8.44
N ASP A 402 -0.42 11.46 7.84
CA ASP A 402 0.38 12.62 7.43
C ASP A 402 0.60 13.62 8.57
N ASN A 403 -0.30 13.71 9.57
CA ASN A 403 -0.25 14.76 10.59
C ASN A 403 0.03 14.26 12.01
N THR A 404 0.01 12.95 12.26
CA THR A 404 0.21 12.39 13.61
C THR A 404 1.47 11.54 13.72
N SER A 405 1.94 11.33 14.95
CA SER A 405 3.09 10.46 15.19
C SER A 405 2.75 8.99 14.93
N THR A 406 3.75 8.20 14.54
CA THR A 406 3.58 6.76 14.29
C THR A 406 3.09 6.03 15.56
N THR A 407 3.52 6.48 16.74
CA THR A 407 3.08 5.92 18.03
C THR A 407 1.59 6.15 18.29
N PHE A 408 1.07 7.34 17.96
CA PHE A 408 -0.35 7.66 18.09
C PHE A 408 -1.18 6.81 17.14
N ALA A 409 -0.76 6.70 15.87
CA ALA A 409 -1.46 5.93 14.86
C ALA A 409 -1.53 4.43 15.23
N LEU A 410 -0.44 3.83 15.71
CA LEU A 410 -0.43 2.45 16.21
C LEU A 410 -1.33 2.25 17.44
N THR A 411 -1.31 3.20 18.37
CA THR A 411 -2.17 3.15 19.56
C THR A 411 -3.65 3.21 19.17
N ALA A 412 -4.01 4.14 18.27
CA ALA A 412 -5.36 4.28 17.74
C ALA A 412 -5.83 3.00 17.04
N LEU A 413 -4.95 2.37 16.24
CA LEU A 413 -5.25 1.09 15.60
C LEU A 413 -5.57 0.00 16.63
N ILE A 414 -4.72 -0.17 17.65
CA ILE A 414 -4.94 -1.20 18.67
C ILE A 414 -6.20 -0.93 19.48
N THR A 415 -6.48 0.34 19.83
CA THR A 415 -7.74 0.71 20.47
C THR A 415 -8.95 0.31 19.61
N MET A 416 -8.95 0.62 18.31
CA MET A 416 -10.03 0.21 17.42
C MET A 416 -10.18 -1.32 17.35
N VAL A 417 -9.08 -2.05 17.21
CA VAL A 417 -9.12 -3.52 17.13
C VAL A 417 -9.58 -4.16 18.45
N THR A 418 -9.24 -3.58 19.60
CA THR A 418 -9.75 -4.02 20.90
C THR A 418 -11.25 -3.77 21.02
N ILE A 419 -11.73 -2.59 20.61
CA ILE A 419 -13.18 -2.27 20.61
C ILE A 419 -13.95 -3.24 19.70
N ILE A 420 -13.47 -3.48 18.48
CA ILE A 420 -14.03 -4.47 17.55
C ILE A 420 -14.13 -5.85 18.19
N GLY A 421 -13.12 -6.26 18.96
CA GLY A 421 -13.13 -7.59 19.59
C GLY A 421 -14.06 -7.67 20.78
N GLY A 422 -14.16 -6.60 21.57
CA GLY A 422 -15.17 -6.50 22.62
C GLY A 422 -16.58 -6.54 22.05
N LEU A 423 -16.88 -5.74 21.02
CA LEU A 423 -18.19 -5.70 20.36
C LEU A 423 -18.56 -7.04 19.71
N GLY A 424 -17.58 -7.72 19.09
CA GLY A 424 -17.78 -9.03 18.46
C GLY A 424 -18.11 -10.18 19.43
N CYS A 425 -17.99 -9.96 20.75
CA CYS A 425 -18.36 -10.94 21.76
C CYS A 425 -19.76 -10.68 22.36
N LEU A 426 -20.43 -9.58 22.01
CA LEU A 426 -21.69 -9.18 22.63
C LEU A 426 -22.90 -9.76 21.88
N PRO A 427 -23.89 -10.34 22.59
CA PRO A 427 -25.11 -10.90 21.99
C PRO A 427 -26.16 -9.82 21.73
N TYR A 428 -25.78 -8.71 21.09
CA TYR A 428 -26.69 -7.61 20.77
C TYR A 428 -26.58 -7.21 19.29
N THR A 429 -27.71 -6.99 18.65
CA THR A 429 -27.79 -6.55 17.24
C THR A 429 -27.10 -5.21 17.01
N TRP A 430 -27.31 -4.22 17.89
CA TRP A 430 -26.62 -2.92 17.82
C TRP A 430 -25.09 -3.07 17.90
N ALA A 431 -24.60 -4.03 18.69
CA ALA A 431 -23.18 -4.32 18.83
C ALA A 431 -22.64 -4.95 17.54
N ALA A 432 -23.40 -5.83 16.89
CA ALA A 432 -23.05 -6.41 15.60
C ALA A 432 -22.91 -5.36 14.49
N TYR A 433 -23.87 -4.44 14.36
CA TYR A 433 -23.77 -3.33 13.40
C TYR A 433 -22.59 -2.41 13.70
N SER A 434 -22.37 -2.07 14.97
CA SER A 434 -21.23 -1.24 15.40
C SER A 434 -19.90 -1.93 15.12
N ASN A 435 -19.81 -3.24 15.35
CA ASN A 435 -18.64 -4.06 15.05
C ASN A 435 -18.32 -4.04 13.55
N VAL A 436 -19.33 -4.23 12.69
CA VAL A 436 -19.17 -4.15 11.23
C VAL A 436 -18.69 -2.77 10.79
N CYS A 437 -19.32 -1.70 11.27
CA CYS A 437 -18.94 -0.32 10.94
C CYS A 437 -17.49 -0.01 11.31
N LEU A 438 -17.05 -0.39 12.51
CA LEU A 438 -15.67 -0.19 12.94
C LEU A 438 -14.70 -1.09 12.17
N PHE A 439 -15.08 -2.34 11.88
CA PHE A 439 -14.27 -3.27 11.11
C PHE A 439 -13.94 -2.73 9.71
N VAL A 440 -14.95 -2.23 8.98
CA VAL A 440 -14.76 -1.75 7.60
C VAL A 440 -13.90 -0.49 7.52
N LEU A 441 -13.85 0.32 8.59
CA LEU A 441 -12.95 1.49 8.70
C LEU A 441 -11.55 1.09 9.16
N CYS A 442 -11.46 0.16 10.11
CA CYS A 442 -10.20 -0.28 10.71
C CYS A 442 -9.35 -1.10 9.74
N ARG A 443 -9.97 -1.89 8.85
CA ARG A 443 -9.28 -2.76 7.89
C ARG A 443 -8.36 -1.99 6.92
N PRO A 444 -8.81 -0.96 6.18
CA PRO A 444 -7.92 -0.17 5.33
C PRO A 444 -6.89 0.59 6.16
N PHE A 445 -7.28 1.12 7.33
CA PHE A 445 -6.35 1.83 8.23
C PHE A 445 -5.19 0.93 8.69
N TYR A 446 -5.48 -0.33 9.03
CA TYR A 446 -4.47 -1.33 9.37
C TYR A 446 -3.45 -1.53 8.24
N TYR A 447 -3.90 -1.85 7.03
CA TYR A 447 -2.98 -2.14 5.92
C TYR A 447 -2.14 -0.91 5.53
N THR A 448 -2.73 0.28 5.51
CA THR A 448 -1.99 1.50 5.19
C THR A 448 -0.98 1.83 6.30
N LEU A 449 -1.34 1.66 7.58
CA LEU A 449 -0.43 1.94 8.70
C LEU A 449 0.78 0.99 8.72
N ILE A 450 0.61 -0.30 8.46
CA ILE A 450 1.73 -1.26 8.42
C ILE A 450 2.69 -0.94 7.26
N SER A 451 2.13 -0.60 6.09
CA SER A 451 2.93 -0.16 4.94
C SER A 451 3.70 1.14 5.23
N ASP A 452 3.03 2.15 5.79
CA ASP A 452 3.65 3.42 6.20
C ASP A 452 4.72 3.22 7.28
N PHE A 453 4.46 2.40 8.28
CA PHE A 453 5.44 2.03 9.30
C PHE A 453 6.68 1.40 8.68
N ALA A 454 6.51 0.46 7.75
CA ALA A 454 7.63 -0.19 7.09
C ALA A 454 8.46 0.80 6.27
N ALA A 455 7.82 1.74 5.57
CA ALA A 455 8.49 2.80 4.82
C ALA A 455 9.31 3.73 5.74
N LYS A 456 8.71 4.19 6.85
CA LYS A 456 9.35 5.13 7.80
C LYS A 456 10.50 4.52 8.61
N VAL A 457 10.39 3.24 8.97
CA VAL A 457 11.36 2.56 9.87
C VAL A 457 12.51 1.93 9.08
N PHE A 458 12.19 1.17 8.02
CA PHE A 458 13.18 0.37 7.28
C PHE A 458 13.74 1.08 6.04
N GLY A 459 13.01 2.08 5.53
CA GLY A 459 13.40 2.85 4.35
C GLY A 459 13.04 2.18 3.03
N PHE A 460 13.07 2.97 1.95
CA PHE A 460 12.59 2.54 0.63
C PHE A 460 13.48 1.51 -0.07
N LYS A 461 14.79 1.50 0.20
CA LYS A 461 15.76 0.62 -0.49
C LYS A 461 15.49 -0.87 -0.27
N THR A 462 15.07 -1.24 0.94
CA THR A 462 14.79 -2.63 1.34
C THR A 462 13.30 -2.88 1.56
N PHE A 463 12.46 -1.87 1.30
CA PHE A 463 11.01 -1.88 1.56
C PHE A 463 10.33 -3.12 0.99
N GLY A 464 10.49 -3.41 -0.30
CA GLY A 464 9.83 -4.53 -0.95
C GLY A 464 10.17 -5.88 -0.32
N THR A 465 11.43 -6.10 0.06
CA THR A 465 11.87 -7.35 0.70
C THR A 465 11.34 -7.47 2.12
N VAL A 466 11.48 -6.41 2.94
CA VAL A 466 11.09 -6.46 4.36
C VAL A 466 9.57 -6.48 4.52
N TYR A 467 8.86 -5.56 3.88
CA TYR A 467 7.40 -5.52 3.90
C TYR A 467 6.81 -6.79 3.29
N GLY A 468 7.29 -7.20 2.11
CA GLY A 468 6.83 -8.41 1.43
C GLY A 468 7.06 -9.68 2.26
N LEU A 469 8.19 -9.79 2.96
CA LEU A 469 8.47 -10.91 3.84
C LEU A 469 7.54 -10.92 5.06
N SER A 470 7.32 -9.76 5.68
CA SER A 470 6.41 -9.62 6.83
C SER A 470 4.99 -10.05 6.46
N ILE A 471 4.46 -9.54 5.34
CA ILE A 471 3.14 -9.91 4.83
C ILE A 471 3.06 -11.38 4.42
N SER A 472 4.13 -11.95 3.86
CA SER A 472 4.16 -13.37 3.50
C SER A 472 4.12 -14.27 4.73
N ILE A 473 4.92 -13.97 5.76
CA ILE A 473 4.91 -14.70 7.04
C ILE A 473 3.52 -14.61 7.68
N ALA A 474 2.94 -13.41 7.73
CA ALA A 474 1.58 -13.20 8.21
C ALA A 474 0.54 -13.98 7.39
N GLY A 475 0.71 -14.03 6.07
CA GLY A 475 -0.13 -14.80 5.16
C GLY A 475 -0.07 -16.30 5.42
N LEU A 476 1.12 -16.88 5.63
CA LEU A 476 1.28 -18.29 5.99
C LEU A 476 0.61 -18.61 7.34
N PHE A 477 0.70 -17.70 8.31
CA PHE A 477 0.05 -17.83 9.60
C PHE A 477 -1.49 -17.82 9.51
N ASN A 478 -2.05 -17.35 8.40
CA ASN A 478 -3.50 -17.32 8.19
C ASN A 478 -4.12 -18.71 8.07
N PHE A 479 -3.35 -19.78 7.77
CA PHE A 479 -3.88 -21.14 7.83
C PHE A 479 -4.40 -21.52 9.23
N THR A 480 -3.88 -20.88 10.27
CA THR A 480 -4.39 -21.02 11.64
C THR A 480 -5.86 -20.60 11.75
N ALA A 481 -6.38 -19.72 10.88
CA ALA A 481 -7.81 -19.35 10.87
C ALA A 481 -8.74 -20.56 10.66
N ASN A 482 -8.40 -21.47 9.74
CA ASN A 482 -9.18 -22.68 9.50
C ASN A 482 -9.10 -23.64 10.69
N TRP A 483 -7.91 -23.74 11.31
CA TRP A 483 -7.72 -24.56 12.49
C TRP A 483 -8.52 -24.02 13.69
N LEU A 484 -8.57 -22.70 13.86
CA LEU A 484 -9.43 -22.06 14.85
C LEU A 484 -10.91 -22.36 14.58
N ASP A 485 -11.38 -22.29 13.33
CA ASP A 485 -12.76 -22.65 13.00
C ASP A 485 -13.07 -24.13 13.28
N ALA A 486 -12.12 -25.03 13.01
CA ALA A 486 -12.26 -26.45 13.34
C ALA A 486 -12.36 -26.69 14.85
N ILE A 487 -11.61 -25.94 15.67
CA ILE A 487 -11.70 -26.01 17.13
C ILE A 487 -13.04 -25.46 17.63
N ARG A 488 -13.54 -24.37 17.02
CA ARG A 488 -14.85 -23.80 17.34
C ARG A 488 -15.93 -24.87 17.30
N HIS A 489 -15.94 -25.64 16.21
CA HIS A 489 -16.95 -26.66 16.00
C HIS A 489 -16.72 -27.92 16.86
N SER A 490 -15.49 -28.43 16.91
CA SER A 490 -15.19 -29.71 17.58
C SER A 490 -15.12 -29.63 19.11
N VAL A 491 -14.57 -28.55 19.67
CA VAL A 491 -14.33 -28.41 21.11
C VAL A 491 -15.36 -27.53 21.78
N PHE A 492 -15.78 -26.45 21.10
CA PHE A 492 -16.67 -25.43 21.67
C PHE A 492 -18.12 -25.55 21.21
N HIS A 493 -18.51 -26.65 20.55
CA HIS A 493 -19.89 -26.90 20.11
C HIS A 493 -20.49 -25.70 19.36
N GLU A 494 -19.72 -25.15 18.41
CA GLU A 494 -20.04 -23.99 17.57
C GLU A 494 -19.94 -22.62 18.23
N ASP A 495 -19.71 -22.54 19.54
CA ASP A 495 -19.57 -21.27 20.27
C ASP A 495 -18.35 -20.46 19.78
N PRO A 496 -18.55 -19.28 19.17
CA PRO A 496 -17.45 -18.44 18.70
C PRO A 496 -16.77 -17.64 19.83
N LEU A 497 -17.39 -17.53 21.02
CA LEU A 497 -16.93 -16.66 22.10
C LEU A 497 -15.51 -17.02 22.60
N PRO A 498 -15.13 -18.29 22.85
CA PRO A 498 -13.80 -18.63 23.36
C PRO A 498 -12.68 -18.25 22.38
N ILE A 499 -12.90 -18.44 21.08
CA ILE A 499 -11.92 -18.11 20.04
C ILE A 499 -11.84 -16.60 19.84
N ASN A 500 -12.97 -15.90 19.84
CA ASN A 500 -12.99 -14.44 19.73
C ASN A 500 -12.30 -13.78 20.93
N LEU A 501 -12.50 -14.30 22.15
CA LEU A 501 -11.80 -13.84 23.35
C LEU A 501 -10.30 -14.15 23.29
N LEU A 502 -9.91 -15.34 22.86
CA LEU A 502 -8.50 -15.70 22.67
C LEU A 502 -7.82 -14.74 21.69
N LEU A 503 -8.42 -14.53 20.52
CA LEU A 503 -7.90 -13.61 19.51
C LEU A 503 -7.86 -12.17 20.03
N LEU A 504 -8.85 -11.72 20.80
CA LEU A 504 -8.86 -10.40 21.44
C LEU A 504 -7.69 -10.22 22.41
N VAL A 505 -7.50 -11.16 23.34
CA VAL A 505 -6.43 -11.10 24.34
C VAL A 505 -5.05 -11.17 23.70
N VAL A 506 -4.85 -12.08 22.75
CA VAL A 506 -3.57 -12.21 22.02
C VAL A 506 -3.30 -10.95 21.18
N SER A 507 -4.31 -10.37 20.51
CA SER A 507 -4.15 -9.13 19.75
C SER A 507 -3.81 -7.94 20.64
N LEU A 508 -4.48 -7.82 21.80
CA LEU A 508 -4.25 -6.73 22.74
C LEU A 508 -2.88 -6.83 23.39
N THR A 509 -2.46 -8.02 23.82
CA THR A 509 -1.16 -8.23 24.47
C THR A 509 0.01 -7.93 23.53
N VAL A 510 0.00 -8.52 22.33
CA VAL A 510 1.05 -8.28 21.32
C VAL A 510 0.99 -6.85 20.80
N GLY A 511 -0.21 -6.31 20.56
CA GLY A 511 -0.41 -4.93 20.13
C GLY A 511 0.14 -3.93 21.15
N ALA A 512 -0.21 -4.08 22.42
CA ALA A 512 0.29 -3.23 23.50
C ALA A 512 1.81 -3.32 23.63
N ALA A 513 2.39 -4.54 23.54
CA ALA A 513 3.84 -4.72 23.55
C ALA A 513 4.52 -3.97 22.39
N THR A 514 3.97 -4.06 21.18
CA THR A 514 4.47 -3.33 20.01
C THR A 514 4.35 -1.81 20.20
N CYS A 515 3.22 -1.30 20.69
CA CYS A 515 3.05 0.13 20.97
C CYS A 515 4.01 0.66 22.03
N ILE A 516 4.18 -0.08 23.14
CA ILE A 516 5.10 0.30 24.21
C ILE A 516 6.52 0.31 23.68
N PHE A 517 6.92 -0.72 22.93
CA PHE A 517 8.25 -0.77 22.32
C PHE A 517 8.51 0.41 21.37
N VAL A 518 7.61 0.65 20.42
CA VAL A 518 7.73 1.76 19.45
C VAL A 518 7.70 3.11 20.16
N GLY A 519 6.85 3.28 21.17
CA GLY A 519 6.78 4.49 22.00
C GLY A 519 8.07 4.75 22.78
N CYS A 520 8.62 3.73 23.43
CA CYS A 520 9.90 3.83 24.13
C CYS A 520 11.05 4.18 23.18
N GLN A 521 11.11 3.55 22.01
CA GLN A 521 12.15 3.83 21.02
C GLN A 521 12.00 5.22 20.40
N SER A 522 10.77 5.65 20.10
CA SER A 522 10.51 6.98 19.57
C SER A 522 10.93 8.07 20.56
N ARG A 523 10.68 7.87 21.86
CA ARG A 523 11.17 8.78 22.92
C ARG A 523 12.69 8.82 22.97
N LYS A 524 13.36 7.66 22.98
CA LYS A 524 14.84 7.60 22.96
C LYS A 524 15.42 8.33 21.74
N MET A 525 14.83 8.14 20.56
CA MET A 525 15.27 8.81 19.34
C MET A 525 15.06 10.33 19.42
N ARG A 526 13.94 10.77 20.00
CA ARG A 526 13.67 12.19 20.24
C ARG A 526 14.68 12.79 21.22
N ASP A 527 14.94 12.10 22.33
CA ASP A 527 15.90 12.55 23.35
C ASP A 527 17.33 12.61 22.79
N ILE A 528 17.74 11.67 21.95
CA ILE A 528 19.04 11.73 21.25
C ILE A 528 19.06 12.92 20.28
N ARG A 529 17.98 13.17 19.55
CA ARG A 529 17.94 14.29 18.60
C ARG A 529 17.97 15.65 19.29
N ASP A 530 17.30 15.76 20.42
CA ASP A 530 17.23 17.01 21.19
C ASP A 530 18.51 17.26 22.01
N ASN A 531 19.25 16.20 22.39
CA ASN A 531 20.50 16.28 23.14
C ASN A 531 21.78 16.16 22.30
N SER A 532 21.69 15.75 21.03
CA SER A 532 22.82 15.88 20.11
C SER A 532 23.08 17.37 19.92
N PRO A 533 24.29 17.88 20.23
CA PRO A 533 24.63 19.25 19.87
C PRO A 533 24.42 19.34 18.36
N ALA A 534 23.55 20.26 17.95
CA ALA A 534 23.44 20.63 16.55
C ALA A 534 24.87 20.78 16.05
N THR A 535 25.24 20.00 15.03
CA THR A 535 26.42 20.27 14.22
C THR A 535 26.38 21.77 13.96
N ILE A 536 27.37 22.44 14.54
CA ILE A 536 27.67 23.86 14.50
C ILE A 536 26.93 24.50 13.32
N ASP A 537 25.85 25.23 13.60
CA ASP A 537 25.47 26.35 12.74
C ASP A 537 26.73 27.22 12.74
N VAL A 538 27.53 27.09 11.70
CA VAL A 538 28.63 28.02 11.45
C VAL A 538 27.93 29.30 11.00
N ASP A 539 27.39 30.04 11.97
CA ASP A 539 27.25 31.49 11.84
C ASP A 539 28.68 32.01 11.66
N PHE A 540 29.09 32.11 10.41
CA PHE A 540 30.22 32.95 10.04
C PHE A 540 29.73 34.40 10.19
N ASP A 541 29.79 34.90 11.42
CA ASP A 541 29.83 36.34 11.70
C ASP A 541 31.11 36.90 11.08
N LEU A 542 31.08 37.15 9.77
CA LEU A 542 32.05 37.98 9.05
C LEU A 542 31.52 39.41 8.98
N GLU A 543 31.29 40.02 10.15
CA GLU A 543 31.05 41.46 10.21
C GLU A 543 31.69 42.08 11.46
N ASN A 544 33.03 42.01 11.55
CA ASN A 544 33.86 43.07 12.14
C ASN A 544 35.36 42.72 12.08
N SER A 545 36.01 42.98 10.94
CA SER A 545 37.45 43.25 10.93
C SER A 545 37.89 44.03 9.70
N TYR A 546 37.34 45.24 9.54
CA TYR A 546 37.94 46.31 8.72
C TYR A 546 37.59 47.67 9.33
N ARG A 547 38.13 47.93 10.53
CA ARG A 547 38.35 49.27 11.07
C ARG A 547 39.59 49.26 11.96
N THR A 548 40.74 49.44 11.32
CA THR A 548 41.87 50.24 11.80
C THR A 548 42.70 50.66 10.60
#